data_AF-A0AA38JIT6-F1
#
_entry.id   AF-A0AA38JIT6-F1
#
_cell.length_a   1.000
_cell.length_b   1.000
_cell.length_c   1.000
_cell.angle_alpha   90.00
_cell.angle_beta   90.00
_cell.angle_gamma   90.00
#
_symmetry.space_group_name_H-M   'P 1'
#
loop_
_entity.id
_entity.type
_entity.pdbx_description
1 polymer ?
#
loop_
_entity_poly.entity_id
_entity_poly.type
_entity_poly.pdbx_seq_one_letter_code
_entity_poly.pdbx_strand_id
1 'polypeptide(L)'
;MTRCRQEREKAYDRGDYALAEELSEQGKKHQLRMKKLNKQASNWIYDANNKVRKPGEIDLHGLFVGEALERVVSAIEDSKRRGDTRILLIVGKGLHSSNSVPKLKYATKRFIERKLFLVARSDPTNGGRLIVRLEKQR
;
A
#
# COMPACT_ATOMS: atom_id res chain seq x y z
N MET A 1 18.66 7.62 -5.04
CA MET A 1 18.90 6.18 -5.30
C MET A 1 19.42 5.89 -6.70
N THR A 2 19.19 6.75 -7.70
CA THR A 2 19.66 6.54 -9.09
C THR A 2 21.20 6.59 -9.21
N ARG A 3 21.87 7.40 -8.38
CA ARG A 3 23.32 7.61 -8.41
C ARG A 3 24.14 6.36 -8.07
N CYS A 4 23.90 5.70 -6.92
CA CYS A 4 24.61 4.47 -6.56
C CYS A 4 24.40 3.35 -7.59
N ARG A 5 23.21 3.27 -8.19
CA ARG A 5 22.93 2.29 -9.25
C ARG A 5 23.70 2.58 -10.53
N GLN A 6 23.72 3.83 -10.98
CA GLN A 6 24.46 4.26 -12.17
C GLN A 6 25.97 4.12 -11.97
N GLU A 7 26.49 4.47 -10.79
CA GLU A 7 27.91 4.33 -10.46
C GLU A 7 28.31 2.85 -10.35
N ARG A 8 27.45 1.98 -9.81
CA ARG A 8 27.65 0.54 -9.78
C ARG A 8 27.70 -0.07 -11.18
N GLU A 9 26.77 0.30 -12.05
CA GLU A 9 26.74 -0.18 -13.45
C GLU A 9 28.04 0.23 -14.17
N LYS A 10 28.49 1.49 -14.02
CA LYS A 10 29.79 1.94 -14.55
C LYS A 10 31.00 1.21 -13.97
N ALA A 11 30.97 0.87 -12.67
CA ALA A 11 32.03 0.11 -12.02
C ALA A 11 32.10 -1.35 -12.52
N TYR A 12 30.95 -1.94 -12.81
CA TYR A 12 30.85 -3.26 -13.42
C TYR A 12 31.36 -3.25 -14.86
N ASP A 13 30.94 -2.27 -15.66
CA ASP A 13 31.33 -2.14 -17.08
C ASP A 13 32.85 -1.93 -17.26
N ARG A 14 33.52 -1.32 -16.27
CA ARG A 14 34.98 -1.14 -16.26
C ARG A 14 35.76 -2.29 -15.59
N GLY A 15 35.09 -3.38 -15.20
CA GLY A 15 35.70 -4.55 -14.56
C GLY A 15 36.12 -4.36 -13.10
N ASP A 16 35.70 -3.27 -12.45
CA ASP A 16 35.98 -2.98 -11.04
C ASP A 16 34.89 -3.58 -10.15
N TYR A 17 34.96 -4.91 -10.02
CA TYR A 17 33.95 -5.68 -9.28
C TYR A 17 33.93 -5.34 -7.78
N ALA A 18 35.08 -4.99 -7.20
CA ALA A 18 35.17 -4.61 -5.79
C ALA A 18 34.38 -3.32 -5.50
N LEU A 19 34.55 -2.28 -6.33
CA LEU A 19 33.75 -1.07 -6.17
C LEU A 19 32.26 -1.31 -6.49
N ALA A 20 31.95 -2.15 -7.48
CA ALA A 20 30.57 -2.50 -7.80
C ALA A 20 29.87 -3.22 -6.62
N GLU A 21 30.57 -4.10 -5.91
CA GLU A 21 30.07 -4.76 -4.71
C GLU A 21 29.85 -3.77 -3.56
N GLU A 22 30.81 -2.88 -3.30
CA GLU A 22 30.67 -1.85 -2.26
C GLU A 22 29.47 -0.93 -2.51
N LEU A 23 29.31 -0.42 -3.74
CA LEU A 23 28.19 0.43 -4.14
C LEU A 23 26.84 -0.32 -4.05
N SER A 24 26.85 -1.64 -4.29
CA SER A 24 25.68 -2.50 -4.10
C SER A 24 25.28 -2.57 -2.63
N GLU A 25 26.23 -2.82 -1.73
CA GLU A 25 25.99 -2.86 -0.28
C GLU A 25 25.52 -1.52 0.28
N GLN A 26 26.11 -0.41 -0.17
CA GLN A 26 25.63 0.94 0.18
C GLN A 26 24.19 1.16 -0.32
N GLY A 27 23.89 0.73 -1.55
CA GLY A 27 22.54 0.76 -2.12
C GLY A 27 21.52 -0.01 -1.26
N LYS A 28 21.87 -1.24 -0.83
CA LYS A 28 21.04 -2.06 0.07
C LYS A 28 20.79 -1.36 1.41
N LYS A 29 21.83 -0.80 2.03
CA LYS A 29 21.71 -0.04 3.31
C LYS A 29 20.76 1.14 3.18
N HIS A 30 20.89 1.94 2.12
CA HIS A 30 19.99 3.07 1.86
C HIS A 30 18.56 2.62 1.62
N GLN A 31 18.36 1.56 0.84
CA GLN A 31 17.02 1.02 0.58
C GLN A 31 16.36 0.50 1.87
N LEU A 32 17.11 -0.18 2.74
CA LEU A 32 16.61 -0.64 4.03
C LEU A 32 16.19 0.54 4.93
N ARG A 33 17.03 1.58 5.01
CA ARG A 33 16.71 2.79 5.78
C ARG A 33 15.46 3.49 5.26
N MET A 34 15.32 3.62 3.94
CA MET A 34 14.13 4.18 3.32
C MET A 34 12.88 3.34 3.64
N LYS A 35 12.95 2.00 3.52
CA LYS A 35 11.83 1.12 3.88
C LYS A 35 11.41 1.29 5.34
N LYS A 36 12.37 1.41 6.26
CA LYS A 36 12.09 1.64 7.69
C LYS A 36 11.37 2.96 7.93
N LEU A 37 11.86 4.04 7.33
CA LEU A 37 11.26 5.37 7.45
C LEU A 37 9.87 5.42 6.82
N ASN A 38 9.69 4.82 5.64
CA ASN A 38 8.38 4.72 4.99
C ASN A 38 7.39 3.95 5.88
N LYS A 39 7.80 2.83 6.47
CA LYS A 39 6.94 2.07 7.39
C LYS A 39 6.53 2.89 8.61
N GLN A 40 7.44 3.67 9.20
CA GLN A 40 7.13 4.56 10.31
C GLN A 40 6.13 5.66 9.91
N ALA A 41 6.34 6.30 8.76
CA ALA A 41 5.43 7.30 8.22
C ALA A 41 4.05 6.71 7.90
N SER A 42 4.02 5.53 7.27
CA SER A 42 2.80 4.79 6.93
C SER A 42 1.96 4.48 8.18
N ASN A 43 2.60 4.06 9.27
CA ASN A 43 1.93 3.84 10.54
C ASN A 43 1.32 5.12 11.09
N TRP A 44 2.11 6.20 11.13
CA TRP A 44 1.62 7.48 11.65
C TRP A 44 0.45 8.04 10.85
N ILE A 45 0.52 7.98 9.51
CA ILE A 45 -0.59 8.40 8.63
C ILE A 45 -1.84 7.55 8.89
N TYR A 46 -1.69 6.23 8.94
CA TYR A 46 -2.83 5.35 9.20
C TYR A 46 -3.47 5.62 10.55
N ASP A 47 -2.67 5.72 11.62
CA ASP A 47 -3.19 5.93 12.97
C ASP A 47 -3.89 7.28 13.08
N ALA A 48 -3.31 8.34 12.51
CA ALA A 48 -3.92 9.66 12.45
C ALA A 48 -5.25 9.65 11.67
N ASN A 49 -5.30 8.98 10.52
CA ASN A 49 -6.49 8.90 9.67
C ASN A 49 -7.63 8.09 10.29
N ASN A 50 -7.30 7.10 11.12
CA ASN A 50 -8.27 6.15 11.69
C ASN A 50 -8.68 6.45 13.13
N LYS A 51 -8.06 7.44 13.80
CA LYS A 51 -8.32 7.79 15.20
C LYS A 51 -9.79 8.09 15.55
N VAL A 52 -10.54 8.68 14.62
CA VAL A 52 -11.94 9.12 14.82
C VAL A 52 -12.90 8.51 13.79
N ARG A 53 -12.52 7.40 13.17
CA ARG A 53 -13.35 6.74 12.16
C ARG A 53 -14.45 5.90 12.80
N LYS A 54 -15.54 5.73 12.06
CA LYS A 54 -16.67 4.92 12.50
C LYS A 54 -16.28 3.43 12.45
N PRO A 55 -16.89 2.59 13.31
CA PRO A 55 -16.73 1.14 13.18
C PRO A 55 -17.06 0.65 11.76
N GLY A 56 -16.19 -0.21 11.22
CA GLY A 56 -16.33 -0.72 9.86
C GLY A 56 -15.88 0.25 8.75
N GLU A 57 -15.34 1.42 9.08
CA GLU A 57 -14.66 2.31 8.14
C GLU A 57 -13.15 2.32 8.39
N ILE A 58 -12.36 2.12 7.33
CA ILE A 58 -10.89 2.17 7.40
C ILE A 58 -10.37 3.11 6.32
N ASP A 59 -9.49 4.01 6.72
CA ASP A 59 -8.87 4.99 5.86
C ASP A 59 -7.42 4.62 5.52
N LEU A 60 -7.19 4.41 4.23
CA LEU A 60 -5.92 3.99 3.63
C LEU A 60 -5.35 5.09 2.72
N HIS A 61 -5.95 6.28 2.68
CA HIS A 61 -5.46 7.34 1.82
C HIS A 61 -4.04 7.75 2.23
N GLY A 62 -3.22 8.09 1.24
CA GLY A 62 -1.83 8.51 1.46
C GLY A 62 -0.85 7.36 1.70
N LEU A 63 -1.31 6.13 1.86
CA LEU A 63 -0.42 4.97 2.00
C LEU A 63 0.10 4.49 0.64
N PHE A 64 1.29 3.89 0.64
CA PHE A 64 1.76 3.15 -0.53
C PHE A 64 0.93 1.87 -0.72
N VAL A 65 0.82 1.40 -1.97
CA VAL A 65 -0.02 0.25 -2.32
C VAL A 65 0.30 -0.98 -1.46
N GLY A 66 1.58 -1.34 -1.30
CA GLY A 66 1.97 -2.51 -0.51
C GLY A 66 1.51 -2.40 0.96
N GLU A 67 1.76 -1.24 1.57
CA GLU A 67 1.39 -0.96 2.96
C GLU A 67 -0.13 -1.00 3.17
N ALA A 68 -0.89 -0.43 2.24
CA ALA A 68 -2.34 -0.45 2.30
C ALA A 68 -2.91 -1.87 2.19
N LEU A 69 -2.34 -2.72 1.32
CA LEU A 69 -2.80 -4.10 1.16
C LEU A 69 -2.59 -4.92 2.43
N GLU A 70 -1.47 -4.74 3.13
CA GLU A 70 -1.23 -5.38 4.44
C GLU A 70 -2.34 -5.00 5.44
N ARG A 71 -2.68 -3.71 5.52
CA ARG A 71 -3.73 -3.22 6.42
C ARG A 71 -5.14 -3.68 6.03
N VAL A 72 -5.41 -3.85 4.73
CA VAL A 72 -6.70 -4.38 4.24
C VAL A 72 -6.94 -5.80 4.74
N VAL A 73 -5.91 -6.66 4.75
CA VAL A 73 -6.04 -8.03 5.23
C VAL A 73 -6.44 -8.04 6.70
N SER A 74 -5.68 -7.36 7.56
CA SER A 74 -5.96 -7.29 8.99
C SER A 74 -7.34 -6.68 9.27
N ALA A 75 -7.69 -5.58 8.58
CA ALA A 75 -8.98 -4.93 8.75
C ALA A 75 -10.17 -5.84 8.39
N ILE A 76 -10.04 -6.62 7.31
CA ILE A 76 -11.07 -7.58 6.89
C ILE A 76 -11.20 -8.72 7.90
N GLU A 77 -10.09 -9.25 8.40
CA GLU A 77 -10.09 -10.31 9.41
C GLU A 77 -10.74 -9.84 10.71
N ASP A 78 -10.38 -8.65 11.19
CA ASP A 78 -10.95 -8.06 12.39
C ASP A 78 -12.45 -7.78 12.22
N SER A 79 -12.86 -7.26 11.05
CA SER A 79 -14.28 -7.08 10.74
C SER A 79 -15.06 -8.38 10.72
N LYS A 80 -14.51 -9.44 10.12
CA LYS A 80 -15.13 -10.77 10.15
C LYS A 80 -15.25 -11.29 11.58
N ARG A 81 -14.23 -11.10 12.42
CA ARG A 81 -14.24 -11.51 13.84
C ARG A 81 -15.31 -10.77 14.64
N ARG A 82 -15.56 -9.50 14.33
CA ARG A 82 -16.65 -8.70 14.93
C ARG A 82 -18.04 -9.06 14.43
N GLY A 83 -18.16 -9.89 13.39
CA GLY A 83 -19.44 -10.23 12.75
C GLY A 83 -19.94 -9.16 11.77
N ASP A 84 -19.07 -8.26 11.31
CA ASP A 84 -19.44 -7.25 10.31
C ASP A 84 -19.79 -7.94 8.98
N THR A 85 -20.89 -7.53 8.34
CA THR A 85 -21.28 -8.01 7.00
C THR A 85 -20.57 -7.25 5.87
N ARG A 86 -20.05 -6.06 6.18
CA ARG A 86 -19.33 -5.19 5.24
C ARG A 86 -18.27 -4.34 5.93
N ILE A 87 -17.27 -3.95 5.15
CA ILE A 87 -16.27 -2.94 5.53
C ILE A 87 -16.15 -1.89 4.43
N LEU A 88 -15.97 -0.63 4.83
CA LEU A 88 -15.79 0.51 3.94
C LEU A 88 -14.33 0.96 3.97
N LEU A 89 -13.69 0.91 2.81
CA LEU A 89 -12.29 1.29 2.64
C LEU A 89 -12.20 2.64 1.92
N ILE A 90 -11.58 3.63 2.56
CA ILE A 90 -11.29 4.94 1.95
C ILE A 90 -9.91 4.85 1.30
N VAL A 91 -9.87 4.81 -0.03
CA VAL A 91 -8.64 4.67 -0.84
C VAL A 91 -8.21 5.98 -1.49
N GLY A 92 -8.98 7.05 -1.26
CA GLY A 92 -8.77 8.37 -1.85
C GLY A 92 -9.23 8.46 -3.31
N LYS A 93 -9.46 9.68 -3.77
CA LYS A 93 -9.95 9.97 -5.14
C LYS A 93 -8.85 9.92 -6.22
N GLY A 94 -7.57 9.88 -5.81
CA GLY A 94 -6.44 9.86 -6.74
C GLY A 94 -6.07 11.21 -7.37
N LEU A 95 -6.64 12.32 -6.89
CA LEU A 95 -6.46 13.66 -7.47
C LEU A 95 -5.01 14.19 -7.41
N HIS A 96 -4.16 13.66 -6.52
CA HIS A 96 -2.79 14.14 -6.28
C HIS A 96 -1.72 13.08 -6.61
N SER A 97 -2.07 11.95 -7.23
CA SER A 97 -1.05 10.99 -7.64
C SER A 97 -0.31 11.53 -8.87
N SER A 98 0.98 11.21 -9.03
CA SER A 98 1.85 11.74 -10.11
C SER A 98 1.35 11.49 -11.54
N ASN A 99 0.24 10.77 -11.73
CA ASN A 99 -0.42 10.53 -13.02
C ASN A 99 -1.96 10.62 -12.94
N SER A 100 -2.55 11.17 -11.87
CA SER A 100 -4.01 11.21 -11.63
C SER A 100 -4.74 9.85 -11.67
N VAL A 101 -4.00 8.73 -11.69
CA VAL A 101 -4.55 7.39 -11.61
C VAL A 101 -4.68 7.01 -10.14
N PRO A 102 -5.87 6.61 -9.64
CA PRO A 102 -6.04 6.10 -8.28
C PRO A 102 -5.48 4.67 -8.19
N LYS A 103 -4.15 4.53 -8.29
CA LYS A 103 -3.42 3.25 -8.27
C LYS A 103 -3.80 2.41 -7.06
N LEU A 104 -3.97 3.06 -5.91
CA LEU A 104 -4.40 2.42 -4.67
C LEU A 104 -5.79 1.79 -4.83
N LYS A 105 -6.79 2.53 -5.33
CA LYS A 105 -8.14 2.01 -5.55
C LYS A 105 -8.15 0.75 -6.39
N TYR A 106 -7.50 0.77 -7.56
CA TYR A 106 -7.47 -0.38 -8.45
C TYR A 106 -6.71 -1.57 -7.85
N ALA A 107 -5.57 -1.31 -7.21
CA ALA A 107 -4.77 -2.35 -6.58
C ALA A 107 -5.54 -3.02 -5.42
N THR A 108 -6.16 -2.23 -4.54
CA THR A 108 -6.97 -2.72 -3.42
C THR A 108 -8.18 -3.51 -3.91
N LYS A 109 -8.95 -2.99 -4.87
CA LYS A 109 -10.10 -3.70 -5.46
C LYS A 109 -9.67 -5.05 -6.05
N ARG A 110 -8.63 -5.04 -6.90
CA ARG A 110 -8.12 -6.25 -7.55
C ARG A 110 -7.60 -7.27 -6.53
N PHE A 111 -6.92 -6.81 -5.49
CA PHE A 111 -6.43 -7.68 -4.43
C PHE A 111 -7.59 -8.36 -3.69
N ILE A 112 -8.60 -7.60 -3.29
CA ILE A 112 -9.78 -8.14 -2.58
C ILE A 112 -10.51 -9.16 -3.45
N GLU A 113 -10.73 -8.85 -4.73
CA GLU A 113 -11.45 -9.73 -5.65
C GLU A 113 -10.65 -11.01 -5.99
N ARG A 114 -9.34 -10.91 -6.22
CA ARG A 114 -8.53 -12.04 -6.72
C ARG A 114 -7.79 -12.83 -5.65
N LYS A 115 -7.52 -12.25 -4.49
CA LYS A 115 -6.76 -12.89 -3.40
C LYS A 115 -7.64 -13.26 -2.23
N LEU A 116 -8.63 -12.41 -1.91
CA LEU A 116 -9.55 -12.66 -0.79
C LEU A 116 -10.89 -13.26 -1.26
N PHE A 117 -11.15 -13.28 -2.57
CA PHE A 117 -12.39 -13.78 -3.17
C PHE A 117 -13.64 -13.11 -2.58
N LEU A 118 -13.54 -11.79 -2.31
CA LEU A 118 -14.64 -10.98 -1.79
C LEU A 118 -15.12 -9.98 -2.85
N VAL A 119 -16.37 -9.53 -2.71
CA VAL A 119 -16.95 -8.53 -3.60
C VAL A 119 -16.59 -7.14 -3.12
N ALA A 120 -15.85 -6.39 -3.95
CA ALA A 120 -15.52 -4.99 -3.72
C ALA A 120 -16.17 -4.09 -4.79
N ARG A 121 -16.99 -3.13 -4.37
CA ARG A 121 -17.65 -2.16 -5.27
C ARG A 121 -17.21 -0.75 -4.93
N SER A 122 -17.15 0.13 -5.94
CA SER A 122 -16.99 1.56 -5.67
C SER A 122 -18.28 2.12 -5.09
N ASP A 123 -18.15 3.02 -4.13
CA ASP A 123 -19.29 3.80 -3.64
C ASP A 123 -19.76 4.77 -4.76
N PRO A 124 -21.04 4.72 -5.18
CA PRO A 124 -21.55 5.57 -6.25
C PRO A 124 -21.59 7.05 -5.87
N THR A 125 -21.63 7.36 -4.58
CA THR A 125 -21.67 8.74 -4.06
C THR A 125 -20.27 9.31 -3.79
N ASN A 126 -19.27 8.44 -3.65
CA ASN A 126 -17.90 8.84 -3.37
C ASN A 126 -16.88 7.92 -4.05
N GLY A 127 -16.35 8.37 -5.19
CA GLY A 127 -15.37 7.61 -5.97
C GLY A 127 -14.08 7.23 -5.24
N GLY A 128 -13.79 7.81 -4.08
CA GLY A 128 -12.66 7.46 -3.21
C GLY A 128 -12.94 6.38 -2.17
N ARG A 129 -14.13 5.77 -2.18
CA ARG A 129 -14.53 4.70 -1.26
C ARG A 129 -14.79 3.38 -1.98
N LEU A 130 -14.41 2.28 -1.34
CA LEU A 130 -14.73 0.91 -1.74
C LEU A 130 -15.57 0.26 -0.64
N ILE A 131 -16.70 -0.31 -1.02
CA ILE A 131 -17.56 -1.10 -0.15
C ILE A 131 -17.23 -2.57 -0.41
N VAL A 132 -16.80 -3.27 0.64
CA VAL A 132 -16.42 -4.68 0.57
C VAL A 132 -17.44 -5.49 1.36
N ARG A 133 -18.06 -6.48 0.71
CA ARG A 133 -18.94 -7.44 1.39
C ARG A 133 -18.10 -8.59 1.95
N LEU A 134 -18.33 -8.94 3.21
CA LEU A 134 -17.55 -9.95 3.95
C LEU A 134 -18.22 -11.32 3.97
N GLU A 135 -19.46 -11.40 3.51
CA GLU A 135 -20.21 -12.63 3.34
C GLU A 135 -19.59 -13.51 2.26
N LYS A 136 -19.58 -14.83 2.50
CA LYS A 136 -19.26 -15.81 1.46
C LYS A 136 -20.39 -15.78 0.44
N GLN A 137 -20.06 -15.61 -0.83
CA GLN A 137 -20.99 -15.99 -1.89
C GLN A 137 -21.19 -17.50 -1.75
N ARG A 138 -22.41 -17.92 -1.38
CA ARG A 138 -22.83 -19.32 -1.43
C ARG A 138 -22.99 -19.73 -2.88
#